data_AF-A0A7J3M7J0-F1
#
_entry.id   AF-A0A7J3M7J0-F1
#
_cell.length_a   1.000
_cell.length_b   1.000
_cell.length_c   1.000
_cell.angle_alpha   90.00
_cell.angle_beta   90.00
_cell.angle_gamma   90.00
#
_symmetry.space_group_name_H-M   'P 1'
#
loop_
_entity.id
_entity.type
_entity.pdbx_description
1 polymer ?
#
loop_
_entity_poly.entity_id
_entity_poly.type
_entity_poly.pdbx_seq_one_letter_code
_entity_poly.pdbx_strand_id
1 'polypeptide(L)'
;MTVMDRKPKYVNHIIFEIFRLDSVAFLVRDPSLLADPIYIISDRFSPFAREEKPEAKISIISWREGAYQLRIAVRGSYHVEKPSYYVIDPSKWFEWGWIIFPQHEISRLRQFLARFIDEKTGLWEII
;
A
#
# COMPACT_ATOMS: atom_id res chain seq x y z
N MET A 1 35.26 -0.67 -17.13
CA MET A 1 34.30 -0.14 -16.14
C MET A 1 33.20 -1.16 -15.99
N THR A 2 33.15 -1.88 -14.87
CA THR A 2 32.07 -2.82 -14.56
C THR A 2 30.82 -2.00 -14.24
N VAL A 3 29.80 -2.04 -15.09
CA VAL A 3 28.49 -1.53 -14.74
C VAL A 3 28.01 -2.39 -13.58
N MET A 4 28.07 -1.88 -12.35
CA MET A 4 27.40 -2.53 -11.25
C MET A 4 25.91 -2.52 -11.60
N ASP A 5 25.33 -3.69 -11.86
CA ASP A 5 23.90 -3.89 -11.97
C ASP A 5 23.25 -3.40 -10.66
N ARG A 6 22.92 -2.10 -10.62
CA ARG A 6 22.21 -1.49 -9.52
C ARG A 6 20.81 -2.06 -9.58
N LYS A 7 20.55 -3.10 -8.77
CA LYS A 7 19.20 -3.59 -8.54
C LYS A 7 18.32 -2.38 -8.17
N PRO A 8 17.14 -2.21 -8.80
CA PRO A 8 16.32 -1.05 -8.53
C PRO A 8 15.99 -0.98 -7.04
N LYS A 9 16.10 0.24 -6.47
CA LYS A 9 15.95 0.53 -5.03
C LYS A 9 14.76 -0.20 -4.37
N TYR A 10 13.67 -0.38 -5.10
CA TYR A 10 12.39 -0.89 -4.59
C TYR A 10 12.12 -2.38 -4.86
N VAL A 11 13.05 -3.13 -5.48
CA VAL A 11 12.87 -4.56 -5.80
C VAL A 11 13.82 -5.51 -5.06
N ASN A 12 14.57 -5.00 -4.07
CA ASN A 12 15.45 -5.80 -3.21
C ASN A 12 14.66 -6.53 -2.11
N HIS A 13 13.76 -7.42 -2.50
CA HIS A 13 12.90 -8.19 -1.60
C HIS A 13 13.68 -9.20 -0.77
N ILE A 14 13.45 -9.21 0.54
CA ILE A 14 13.94 -10.22 1.46
C ILE A 14 12.85 -11.26 1.71
N ILE A 15 11.69 -10.79 2.17
CA ILE A 15 10.47 -11.58 2.29
C ILE A 15 9.29 -10.79 1.70
N PHE A 16 8.29 -11.49 1.19
CA PHE A 16 7.04 -10.88 0.75
C PHE A 16 5.88 -11.84 0.87
N GLU A 17 4.67 -11.29 0.98
CA GLU A 17 3.42 -12.04 0.93
C GLU A 17 2.31 -11.16 0.34
N ILE A 18 1.27 -11.79 -0.21
CA ILE A 18 0.12 -11.10 -0.79
C ILE A 18 -1.04 -11.20 0.19
N PHE A 19 -1.64 -10.05 0.49
CA PHE A 19 -2.75 -9.87 1.41
C PHE A 19 -3.97 -9.36 0.66
N ARG A 20 -5.13 -9.93 0.96
CA ARG A 20 -6.40 -9.39 0.46
C ARG A 20 -6.70 -8.09 1.20
N LEU A 21 -7.28 -7.14 0.48
CA LEU A 21 -7.81 -5.92 1.06
C LEU A 21 -9.34 -5.96 0.98
N ASP A 22 -9.99 -5.25 1.89
CA ASP A 22 -11.40 -4.93 1.72
C ASP A 22 -11.53 -3.75 0.76
N SER A 23 -10.69 -2.73 0.93
CA SER A 23 -10.69 -1.58 0.04
C SER A 23 -9.34 -0.86 0.04
N VAL A 24 -9.07 -0.16 -1.05
CA VAL A 24 -7.98 0.80 -1.18
C VAL A 24 -8.47 2.00 -1.98
N ALA A 25 -8.11 3.19 -1.50
CA ALA A 25 -8.49 4.43 -2.14
C ALA A 25 -7.28 5.38 -2.17
N PHE A 26 -7.07 6.05 -3.30
CA PHE A 26 -6.04 7.09 -3.45
C PHE A 26 -6.67 8.36 -4.00
N LEU A 27 -6.32 9.48 -3.39
CA LEU A 27 -6.71 10.81 -3.83
C LEU A 27 -5.68 11.30 -4.86
N VAL A 28 -6.13 11.51 -6.09
CA VAL A 28 -5.33 12.11 -7.15
C VAL A 28 -5.65 13.60 -7.22
N ARG A 29 -4.64 14.41 -6.88
CA ARG A 29 -4.66 15.86 -7.05
C ARG A 29 -3.67 16.18 -8.17
N ASP A 30 -4.19 16.51 -9.34
CA ASP A 30 -3.32 17.01 -10.41
C ASP A 30 -3.45 18.54 -10.45
N PRO A 31 -2.44 19.30 -9.96
CA PRO A 31 -2.49 20.75 -10.01
C PRO A 31 -2.40 21.32 -11.44
N SER A 32 -2.03 20.51 -12.43
CA SER A 32 -1.97 20.90 -13.85
C SER A 32 -3.29 20.65 -14.58
N LEU A 33 -4.15 19.78 -14.06
CA LEU A 33 -5.51 19.60 -14.55
C LEU A 33 -6.40 20.58 -13.78
N LEU A 34 -7.11 21.47 -14.48
CA LEU A 34 -8.14 22.35 -13.90
C LEU A 34 -9.38 21.58 -13.37
N ALA A 35 -9.24 20.28 -13.12
CA ALA A 35 -10.31 19.37 -12.73
C ALA A 35 -10.33 19.15 -11.21
N ASP A 36 -11.53 18.90 -10.69
CA ASP A 36 -11.71 18.50 -9.29
C ASP A 36 -10.82 17.29 -8.94
N PRO A 37 -10.32 17.19 -7.70
CA PRO A 37 -9.58 16.00 -7.27
C PRO A 37 -10.46 14.74 -7.45
N ILE A 38 -9.83 13.64 -7.83
CA ILE A 38 -10.53 12.36 -8.08
C ILE A 38 -10.05 11.27 -7.14
N TYR A 39 -10.94 10.35 -6.81
CA TYR A 39 -10.64 9.15 -6.07
C TYR A 39 -10.44 7.98 -7.01
N ILE A 40 -9.30 7.30 -6.91
CA ILE A 40 -9.10 5.97 -7.48
C ILE A 40 -9.40 4.97 -6.38
N ILE A 41 -10.47 4.20 -6.55
CA ILE A 41 -10.98 3.27 -5.52
C ILE A 41 -10.99 1.85 -6.09
N SER A 42 -10.49 0.91 -5.31
CA SER A 42 -10.68 -0.52 -5.53
C SER A 42 -11.24 -1.11 -4.24
N ASP A 43 -12.52 -1.46 -4.25
CA ASP A 43 -13.30 -1.95 -3.13
C ASP A 43 -13.94 -3.29 -3.48
N ARG A 44 -13.63 -4.29 -2.65
CA ARG A 44 -14.14 -5.65 -2.78
C ARG A 44 -15.66 -5.72 -2.73
N PHE A 45 -16.29 -4.78 -2.02
CA PHE A 45 -17.73 -4.70 -1.81
C PHE A 45 -18.36 -3.54 -2.59
N SER A 46 -17.66 -3.01 -3.60
CA SER A 46 -18.15 -1.88 -4.39
C SER A 46 -19.53 -2.16 -5.00
N PRO A 47 -20.52 -1.25 -4.81
CA PRO A 47 -21.79 -1.31 -5.50
C PRO A 47 -21.69 -0.81 -6.95
N PHE A 48 -20.60 -0.12 -7.30
CA PHE A 48 -20.42 0.56 -8.58
C PHE A 48 -19.63 -0.28 -9.59
N ALA A 49 -18.67 -1.07 -9.12
CA ALA A 49 -17.80 -1.89 -9.95
C ALA A 49 -17.70 -3.31 -9.38
N ARG A 50 -17.97 -4.32 -10.21
CA ARG A 50 -17.80 -5.72 -9.81
C ARG A 50 -16.34 -6.14 -10.01
N GLU A 51 -15.89 -7.03 -9.11
CA GLU A 51 -14.61 -7.74 -9.21
C GLU A 51 -13.34 -6.91 -9.05
N GLU A 52 -13.39 -5.81 -8.30
CA GLU A 52 -12.22 -4.96 -8.04
C GLU A 52 -11.06 -5.71 -7.37
N LYS A 53 -11.41 -6.61 -6.43
CA LYS A 53 -10.52 -7.59 -5.78
C LYS A 53 -9.14 -6.98 -5.40
N PRO A 54 -9.12 -5.90 -4.59
CA PRO A 54 -7.88 -5.24 -4.20
C PRO A 54 -6.98 -6.18 -3.38
N GLU A 55 -5.69 -6.14 -3.67
CA GLU A 55 -4.66 -6.91 -2.97
C GLU A 55 -3.42 -6.06 -2.71
N ALA A 56 -2.77 -6.26 -1.57
CA ALA A 56 -1.48 -5.68 -1.23
C ALA A 56 -0.38 -6.75 -1.25
N LYS A 57 0.63 -6.54 -2.09
CA LYS A 57 1.93 -7.20 -1.91
C LYS A 57 2.73 -6.43 -0.86
N ILE A 58 2.86 -7.03 0.31
CA ILE A 58 3.66 -6.49 1.40
C ILE A 58 5.01 -7.19 1.40
N SER A 59 6.09 -6.42 1.52
CA SER A 59 7.44 -6.97 1.51
C SER A 59 8.40 -6.17 2.36
N ILE A 60 9.36 -6.87 2.95
CA ILE A 60 10.55 -6.22 3.51
C ILE A 60 11.60 -6.12 2.43
N ILE A 61 12.16 -4.94 2.24
CA ILE A 61 13.24 -4.68 1.29
C ILE A 61 14.51 -4.19 2.00
N SER A 62 15.67 -4.55 1.47
CA SER A 62 16.95 -3.98 1.91
C SER A 62 17.16 -2.59 1.29
N TRP A 63 17.42 -1.59 2.13
CA TRP A 63 17.73 -0.22 1.71
C TRP A 63 19.23 0.06 1.71
N ARG A 64 19.91 -0.37 2.77
CA ARG A 64 21.38 -0.34 2.95
C ARG A 64 21.77 -1.48 3.91
N GLU A 65 23.06 -1.71 4.09
CA GLU A 65 23.55 -2.71 5.03
C GLU A 65 22.93 -2.51 6.43
N GLY A 66 22.33 -3.57 6.96
CA GLY A 66 21.64 -3.55 8.26
C GLY A 66 20.36 -2.70 8.33
N ALA A 67 19.84 -2.16 7.23
CA ALA A 67 18.62 -1.35 7.24
C ALA A 67 17.55 -1.87 6.29
N TYR A 68 16.35 -2.03 6.85
CA TYR A 68 15.20 -2.63 6.19
C TYR A 68 14.07 -1.62 6.05
N GLN A 69 13.25 -1.77 5.01
CA GLN A 69 12.06 -0.97 4.80
C GLN A 69 10.86 -1.88 4.55
N LEU A 70 9.71 -1.52 5.12
CA LEU A 70 8.43 -2.10 4.74
C LEU A 70 7.96 -1.43 3.45
N ARG A 71 7.61 -2.25 2.46
CA ARG A 71 7.02 -1.82 1.20
C ARG A 71 5.64 -2.43 1.06
N ILE A 72 4.67 -1.59 0.70
CA ILE A 72 3.31 -2.00 0.34
C ILE A 72 3.09 -1.61 -1.11
N ALA A 73 2.74 -2.57 -1.96
CA ALA A 73 2.35 -2.33 -3.34
C ALA A 73 0.95 -2.89 -3.55
N VAL A 74 0.06 -2.10 -4.15
CA VAL A 74 -1.34 -2.44 -4.31
C VAL A 74 -1.64 -2.78 -5.76
N ARG A 75 -2.52 -3.75 -6.00
CA ARG A 75 -3.11 -4.06 -7.30
C ARG A 75 -4.60 -4.35 -7.16
N GLY A 76 -5.32 -4.24 -8.27
CA GLY A 76 -6.75 -4.52 -8.37
C GLY A 76 -7.34 -3.81 -9.57
N SER A 77 -8.52 -4.22 -10.01
CA SER A 77 -9.34 -3.37 -10.86
C SER A 77 -9.89 -2.22 -10.01
N TYR A 78 -10.09 -1.05 -10.60
CA TYR A 78 -10.52 0.14 -9.87
C TYR A 78 -11.55 0.92 -10.68
N HIS A 79 -12.29 1.76 -9.98
CA HIS A 79 -13.13 2.80 -10.55
C HIS A 79 -12.68 4.17 -10.06
N VAL A 80 -13.23 5.20 -10.69
CA VAL A 80 -12.93 6.59 -10.36
C VAL A 80 -14.20 7.29 -9.88
N GLU A 81 -14.10 7.97 -8.76
CA GLU A 81 -15.19 8.77 -8.21
C GLU A 81 -14.78 10.22 -7.97
N LYS A 82 -15.77 11.12 -8.02
CA LYS A 82 -15.60 12.48 -7.50
C LYS A 82 -15.88 12.47 -6.00
N PRO A 83 -15.04 13.10 -5.16
CA PRO A 83 -15.32 13.29 -3.75
C PRO A 83 -16.55 14.19 -3.58
N SER A 84 -17.72 13.55 -3.47
CA SER A 84 -19.01 14.23 -3.34
C SER A 84 -19.63 14.05 -1.95
N TYR A 85 -19.08 13.15 -1.14
CA TYR A 85 -19.65 12.70 0.14
C TYR A 85 -19.05 13.38 1.38
N TYR A 86 -18.17 14.38 1.21
CA TYR A 86 -17.33 14.86 2.32
C TYR A 86 -17.73 16.24 2.82
N VAL A 87 -17.78 16.34 4.15
CA VAL A 87 -18.11 17.58 4.90
C VAL A 87 -16.96 18.60 4.84
N ILE A 88 -15.74 18.14 4.54
CA ILE A 88 -14.52 18.97 4.45
C ILE A 88 -13.96 18.87 3.03
N ASP A 89 -13.57 20.02 2.48
CA ASP A 89 -12.93 20.13 1.17
C ASP A 89 -11.71 19.17 1.04
N PRO A 90 -11.68 18.29 0.02
CA PRO A 90 -10.58 17.35 -0.22
C PRO A 90 -9.19 17.98 -0.28
N SER A 91 -9.06 19.25 -0.67
CA SER A 91 -7.79 19.97 -0.69
C SER A 91 -7.17 20.12 0.71
N LYS A 92 -8.00 20.13 1.76
CA LYS A 92 -7.59 20.31 3.15
C LYS A 92 -7.23 19.01 3.86
N TRP A 93 -7.42 17.87 3.20
CA TRP A 93 -7.16 16.59 3.85
C TRP A 93 -5.66 16.32 3.95
N PHE A 94 -5.28 15.74 5.09
CA PHE A 94 -3.91 15.34 5.36
C PHE A 94 -3.57 14.04 4.61
N GLU A 95 -4.52 13.11 4.55
CA GLU A 95 -4.35 11.80 3.95
C GLU A 95 -4.56 11.85 2.44
N TRP A 96 -3.69 11.13 1.71
CA TRP A 96 -3.78 10.97 0.26
C TRP A 96 -4.20 9.54 -0.15
N GLY A 97 -4.37 8.64 0.81
CA GLY A 97 -4.83 7.29 0.51
C GLY A 97 -5.09 6.46 1.76
N TRP A 98 -5.90 5.41 1.57
CA TRP A 98 -6.33 4.47 2.60
C TRP A 98 -6.13 3.06 2.07
N ILE A 99 -5.58 2.18 2.91
CA ILE A 99 -5.45 0.75 2.63
C ILE A 99 -6.15 0.03 3.77
N ILE A 100 -7.24 -0.66 3.47
CA ILE A 100 -8.13 -1.26 4.46
C ILE A 100 -8.00 -2.78 4.39
N PHE A 101 -7.49 -3.36 5.47
CA PHE A 101 -7.36 -4.82 5.61
C PHE A 101 -8.59 -5.38 6.32
N PRO A 102 -9.14 -6.52 5.87
CA PRO A 102 -10.07 -7.27 6.70
C PRO A 102 -9.34 -7.80 7.94
N GLN A 103 -10.06 -7.93 9.05
CA GLN A 103 -9.49 -8.32 10.34
C GLN A 103 -8.63 -9.60 10.29
N HIS A 104 -9.06 -10.61 9.52
CA HIS A 104 -8.31 -11.87 9.40
C HIS A 104 -6.94 -11.68 8.70
N GLU A 105 -6.83 -10.74 7.76
CA GLU A 105 -5.58 -10.40 7.09
C GLU A 105 -4.64 -9.60 8.00
N ILE A 106 -5.16 -8.81 8.95
CA ILE A 106 -4.32 -8.13 9.96
C ILE A 106 -3.57 -9.15 10.81
N SER A 107 -4.26 -10.21 11.24
CA SER A 107 -3.63 -11.29 12.03
C SER A 107 -2.56 -12.03 11.23
N ARG A 108 -2.81 -12.29 9.93
CA ARG A 108 -1.84 -12.89 9.03
C ARG A 108 -0.65 -11.96 8.78
N LEU A 109 -0.89 -10.65 8.64
CA LEU A 109 0.16 -9.65 8.46
C LEU A 109 1.09 -9.61 9.66
N ARG A 110 0.55 -9.63 10.88
CA ARG A 110 1.35 -9.71 12.10
C ARG A 110 2.26 -10.94 12.11
N GLN A 111 1.72 -12.11 11.78
CA GLN A 111 2.50 -13.35 11.70
C GLN A 111 3.58 -13.28 10.64
N PHE A 112 3.27 -12.73 9.45
CA PHE A 112 4.24 -12.52 8.39
C PHE A 112 5.39 -11.61 8.84
N LEU A 113 5.10 -10.46 9.46
CA LEU A 113 6.11 -9.53 9.95
C LEU A 113 6.96 -10.15 11.06
N ALA A 114 6.36 -10.93 11.95
CA ALA A 114 7.07 -11.63 13.03
C ALA A 114 8.15 -12.61 12.52
N ARG A 115 7.99 -13.17 11.30
CA ARG A 115 9.03 -14.03 10.67
C ARG A 115 10.32 -13.27 10.38
N PHE A 116 10.28 -11.94 10.35
CA PHE A 116 11.42 -11.08 10.10
C PHE A 116 12.00 -10.48 11.39
N ILE A 117 11.33 -10.65 12.54
CA ILE A 117 11.85 -10.15 13.82
C ILE A 117 12.84 -11.18 14.35
N ASP A 118 14.13 -10.86 14.26
CA ASP A 118 15.20 -11.56 14.96
C ASP A 118 16.18 -10.58 15.62
N GLU A 119 17.11 -11.11 16.42
CA GLU A 119 18.14 -10.34 17.13
C GLU A 119 19.02 -9.47 16.21
N LYS A 120 19.10 -9.80 14.91
CA LYS A 120 19.92 -9.09 13.91
C LYS A 120 19.16 -7.98 13.21
N THR A 121 17.82 -8.06 13.16
CA THR A 121 16.99 -7.06 12.48
C THR A 121 16.70 -5.80 13.30
N GLY A 122 16.79 -5.91 14.63
CA GLY A 122 16.51 -4.80 15.53
C GLY A 122 15.05 -4.39 15.65
N LEU A 123 14.12 -5.28 15.26
CA LEU A 123 12.68 -5.01 15.19
C LEU A 123 11.89 -5.58 16.38
N TRP A 124 12.54 -5.70 17.54
CA TRP A 124 11.99 -6.35 18.74
C TRP A 124 10.73 -5.68 19.31
N GLU A 125 10.46 -4.40 18.97
CA GLU A 125 9.29 -3.66 19.44
C GLU A 125 7.99 -3.95 18.65
N ILE A 126 8.07 -4.80 17.60
CA ILE A 126 6.90 -5.20 16.79
C ILE A 126 6.21 -6.46 17.37
N ILE A 127 6.69 -6.97 18.52
CA ILE A 127 6.18 -8.17 19.22
C ILE A 127 4.99 -7.83 20.11
#